data_AF-A0A0B7NAV5-F1
#
_entry.id   AF-A0A0B7NAV5-F1
#
_cell.length_a   1.000
_cell.length_b   1.000
_cell.length_c   1.000
_cell.angle_alpha   90.00
_cell.angle_beta   90.00
_cell.angle_gamma   90.00
#
_symmetry.space_group_name_H-M   'P 1'
#
loop_
_entity.id
_entity.type
_entity.pdbx_description
1 polymer ?
#
loop_
_entity_poly.entity_id
_entity_poly.type
_entity_poly.pdbx_seq_one_letter_code
_entity_poly.pdbx_strand_id
1 'polypeptide(L)'
;MLLDTLHNEKLLNVPWTIRRVENKTFYIKYMFEEKEYVTLVTDLRLVWFEYGDFERIQQNARVQNIDIESEKEAIAVLTRLKQLFIDSISRCSIKKEVGKLKLHCKPSMSQIQNRINTLSWIFNCELLDPETVNDNALSGPQVIYEHFIQPSQTIVNHFTENMSDDNQIKLKMAKASASMFSTTSLSYISDLINDKNIGTIATATPMSPDEPEPPSPKKEISIITDEELKERKRREAQLLEQEERKRLMAASKKRRRL
;
A
#
# COMPACT_ATOMS: atom_id res chain seq x y z
N MET A 1 2.25 -4.74 19.65
CA MET A 1 3.71 -4.74 19.42
C MET A 1 4.12 -3.34 19.01
N LEU A 2 5.21 -2.80 19.57
CA LEU A 2 5.65 -1.43 19.30
C LEU A 2 6.92 -1.47 18.44
N LEU A 3 7.05 -0.51 17.51
CA LEU A 3 8.31 -0.26 16.81
C LEU A 3 9.20 0.57 17.74
N ASP A 4 10.32 0.01 18.19
CA ASP A 4 11.29 0.77 18.96
C ASP A 4 12.20 1.64 18.07
N THR A 5 12.93 2.56 18.70
CA THR A 5 13.86 3.48 18.04
C THR A 5 15.00 2.75 17.32
N LEU A 6 15.53 1.67 17.89
CA LEU A 6 16.64 0.90 17.32
C LEU A 6 16.25 0.26 15.98
N HIS A 7 15.12 -0.45 15.93
CA HIS A 7 14.63 -1.07 14.71
C HIS A 7 14.24 -0.03 13.66
N ASN A 8 13.68 1.11 14.08
CA ASN A 8 13.38 2.22 13.19
C ASN A 8 14.64 2.77 12.52
N GLU A 9 15.70 3.02 13.28
CA GLU A 9 16.99 3.50 12.78
C GLU A 9 17.60 2.53 11.75
N LYS A 10 17.59 1.23 12.05
CA LYS A 10 18.05 0.20 11.11
C LYS A 10 17.28 0.22 9.78
N LEU A 11 15.98 0.51 9.82
CA LEU A 11 15.12 0.59 8.63
C LEU A 11 15.30 1.89 7.83
N LEU A 12 15.83 2.98 8.39
CA LEU A 12 15.94 4.27 7.68
C LEU A 12 16.62 4.13 6.31
N ASN A 13 17.72 3.37 6.26
CA ASN A 13 18.54 3.17 5.06
C ASN A 13 18.04 2.05 4.14
N VAL A 14 17.01 1.30 4.54
CA VAL A 14 16.44 0.23 3.72
C VAL A 14 15.55 0.85 2.62
N PRO A 15 15.70 0.45 1.34
CA PRO A 15 14.85 0.97 0.27
C PRO A 15 13.41 0.46 0.36
N TRP A 16 12.47 1.30 -0.10
CA TRP A 16 11.06 0.93 -0.19
C TRP A 16 10.80 -0.02 -1.37
N THR A 17 10.14 -1.14 -1.11
CA THR A 17 9.55 -2.00 -2.15
C THR A 17 8.09 -1.61 -2.36
N ILE A 18 7.72 -1.29 -3.59
CA ILE A 18 6.36 -0.86 -3.94
C ILE A 18 5.53 -2.06 -4.39
N ARG A 19 4.38 -2.28 -3.75
CA ARG A 19 3.45 -3.35 -4.09
C ARG A 19 2.05 -2.81 -4.37
N ARG A 20 1.54 -3.07 -5.57
CA ARG A 20 0.19 -2.66 -6.00
C ARG A 20 -0.76 -3.86 -6.01
N VAL A 21 -1.87 -3.78 -5.28
CA VAL A 21 -2.89 -4.84 -5.14
C VAL A 21 -4.27 -4.20 -5.18
N GLU A 22 -5.14 -4.63 -6.11
CA GLU A 22 -6.57 -4.24 -6.15
C GLU A 22 -6.79 -2.71 -5.97
N ASN A 23 -6.04 -1.90 -6.72
CA ASN A 23 -6.05 -0.42 -6.68
C ASN A 23 -5.47 0.24 -5.42
N LYS A 24 -4.83 -0.52 -4.54
CA LYS A 24 -4.08 0.01 -3.40
C LYS A 24 -2.58 -0.13 -3.63
N THR A 25 -1.84 0.85 -3.14
CA THR A 25 -0.38 0.85 -3.17
C THR A 25 0.13 0.72 -1.74
N PHE A 26 1.01 -0.25 -1.53
CA PHE A 26 1.71 -0.47 -0.28
C PHE A 26 3.21 -0.26 -0.50
N TYR A 27 3.84 0.35 0.48
CA TYR A 27 5.29 0.54 0.57
C TYR A 27 5.79 -0.37 1.68
N ILE A 28 6.75 -1.22 1.36
CA ILE A 28 7.25 -2.26 2.26
C ILE A 28 8.76 -2.07 2.44
N LYS A 29 9.20 -1.90 3.69
CA LYS A 29 10.59 -2.08 4.09
C LYS A 29 10.71 -3.37 4.88
N TYR A 30 11.84 -4.04 4.73
CA TYR A 30 12.10 -5.27 5.44
C TYR A 30 13.59 -5.46 5.68
N MET A 31 13.92 -6.14 6.78
CA MET A 31 15.27 -6.48 7.15
C MET A 31 15.28 -7.89 7.73
N PHE A 32 16.28 -8.68 7.36
CA PHE A 32 16.51 -10.04 7.88
C PHE A 32 17.95 -10.10 8.41
N GLU A 33 18.08 -10.16 9.72
CA GLU A 33 19.34 -10.38 10.42
C GLU A 33 19.53 -11.88 10.72
N GLU A 34 20.58 -12.22 11.48
CA GLU A 34 20.90 -13.61 11.79
C GLU A 34 19.81 -14.28 12.64
N LYS A 35 19.22 -13.55 13.59
CA LYS A 35 18.28 -14.10 14.59
C LYS A 35 16.88 -13.49 14.54
N GLU A 36 16.70 -12.43 13.77
CA GLU A 36 15.45 -11.67 13.74
C GLU A 36 15.11 -11.17 12.34
N TYR A 37 13.84 -10.85 12.13
CA TYR A 37 13.41 -10.04 11.00
C TYR A 37 12.52 -8.89 11.45
N VAL A 38 12.50 -7.87 10.60
CA VAL A 38 11.63 -6.71 10.73
C VAL A 38 10.90 -6.51 9.41
N THR A 39 9.60 -6.26 9.47
CA THR A 39 8.80 -5.84 8.31
C THR A 39 7.97 -4.62 8.67
N LEU A 40 8.08 -3.57 7.86
CA LEU A 40 7.34 -2.33 7.99
C LEU A 40 6.55 -2.08 6.71
N VAL A 41 5.24 -1.88 6.83
CA VAL A 41 4.34 -1.69 5.70
C VAL A 41 3.55 -0.41 5.90
N THR A 42 3.37 0.38 4.84
CA THR A 42 2.48 1.54 4.89
C THR A 42 1.72 1.72 3.59
N ASP A 43 0.52 2.28 3.69
CA ASP A 43 -0.24 2.84 2.56
C ASP A 43 -0.13 4.39 2.52
N LEU A 44 0.89 4.95 3.18
CA LEU A 44 1.11 6.39 3.44
C LEU A 44 0.10 7.05 4.36
N ARG A 45 -0.86 6.30 4.91
CA ARG A 45 -1.85 6.81 5.87
C ARG A 45 -1.73 6.09 7.20
N LEU A 46 -1.54 4.78 7.14
CA LEU A 46 -1.39 3.89 8.27
C LEU A 46 -0.06 3.14 8.15
N VAL A 47 0.47 2.73 9.29
CA VAL A 47 1.73 1.98 9.36
C VAL A 47 1.48 0.68 10.10
N TRP A 48 1.88 -0.42 9.49
CA TRP A 48 1.86 -1.75 10.09
C TRP A 48 3.27 -2.26 10.27
N PHE A 49 3.50 -2.96 11.37
CA PHE A 49 4.82 -3.42 11.79
C PHE A 49 4.75 -4.87 12.26
N GLU A 50 5.75 -5.66 11.89
CA GLU A 50 6.02 -6.96 12.51
C GLU A 50 7.50 -7.07 12.84
N TYR A 51 7.76 -7.49 14.06
CA TYR A 51 9.05 -7.97 14.54
C TYR A 51 8.97 -9.48 14.76
N GLY A 52 9.96 -10.21 14.28
CA GLY A 52 10.04 -11.64 14.46
C GLY A 52 11.39 -12.08 15.01
N ASP A 53 11.43 -12.27 16.32
CA ASP A 53 12.51 -12.93 17.04
C ASP A 53 12.33 -14.46 17.07
N PHE A 54 13.20 -15.15 17.83
CA PHE A 54 13.12 -16.60 18.00
C PHE A 54 11.74 -17.09 18.45
N GLU A 55 11.15 -16.47 19.49
CA GLU A 55 9.86 -16.89 20.04
C GLU A 55 8.74 -16.70 19.02
N ARG A 56 8.75 -15.57 18.32
CA ARG A 56 7.74 -15.27 17.30
C ARG A 56 7.88 -16.14 16.07
N ILE A 57 9.11 -16.43 15.63
CA ILE A 57 9.38 -17.37 14.53
C ILE A 57 8.88 -18.76 14.93
N GLN A 58 9.20 -19.24 16.13
CA GLN A 58 8.74 -20.52 16.65
C GLN A 58 7.20 -20.58 16.71
N GLN A 59 6.56 -19.53 17.23
CA GLN A 59 5.10 -19.43 17.30
C GLN A 59 4.45 -19.51 15.92
N ASN A 60 4.96 -18.73 14.96
CA ASN A 60 4.43 -18.70 13.60
C ASN A 60 4.72 -20.00 12.82
N ALA A 61 5.85 -20.66 13.12
CA ALA A 61 6.21 -21.95 12.55
C ALA A 61 5.27 -23.08 12.99
N ARG A 62 4.85 -23.08 14.27
CA ARG A 62 3.88 -24.06 14.80
C ARG A 62 2.54 -24.02 14.05
N VAL A 63 2.07 -22.84 13.65
CA VAL A 63 0.86 -22.69 12.82
C VAL A 63 0.99 -23.41 11.47
N GLN A 64 2.22 -23.61 11.00
CA GLN A 64 2.54 -24.31 9.76
C GLN A 64 3.05 -25.74 9.97
N ASN A 65 2.89 -26.30 11.17
CA ASN A 65 3.39 -27.61 11.56
C ASN A 65 4.90 -27.78 11.37
N ILE A 66 5.65 -26.69 11.52
CA ILE A 66 7.12 -26.72 11.58
C ILE A 66 7.48 -26.65 13.05
N ASP A 67 8.05 -27.73 13.56
CA ASP A 67 8.60 -27.74 14.92
C ASP A 67 10.01 -27.14 14.91
N ILE A 68 10.27 -26.26 15.86
CA ILE A 68 11.54 -25.57 16.03
C ILE A 68 11.86 -25.70 17.50
N GLU A 69 12.83 -26.54 17.84
CA GLU A 69 13.23 -26.79 19.22
C GLU A 69 14.39 -25.90 19.65
N SER A 70 15.20 -25.44 18.67
CA SER A 70 16.44 -24.69 18.94
C SER A 70 16.59 -23.40 18.13
N GLU A 71 17.38 -22.45 18.64
CA GLU A 71 17.74 -21.23 17.90
C GLU A 71 18.39 -21.54 16.55
N LYS A 72 19.21 -22.60 16.45
CA LYS A 72 19.88 -22.98 15.20
C LYS A 72 18.87 -23.35 14.11
N GLU A 73 17.79 -24.02 14.47
CA GLU A 73 16.70 -24.35 13.54
C GLU A 73 15.92 -23.10 13.15
N ALA A 74 15.68 -22.19 14.09
CA ALA A 74 15.04 -20.91 13.79
C ALA A 74 15.86 -20.08 12.79
N ILE A 75 17.19 -20.04 12.93
CA ILE A 75 18.09 -19.36 11.99
C ILE A 75 18.00 -20.00 10.58
N ALA A 76 17.93 -21.34 10.51
CA ALA A 76 17.76 -22.04 9.24
C ALA A 76 16.39 -21.74 8.59
N VAL A 77 15.33 -21.65 9.40
CA VAL A 77 14.00 -21.22 8.94
C VAL A 77 14.03 -19.78 8.48
N LEU A 78 14.63 -18.88 9.24
CA LEU A 78 14.76 -17.46 8.93
C LEU A 78 15.50 -17.23 7.60
N THR A 79 16.58 -17.99 7.36
CA THR A 79 17.30 -17.97 6.08
C THR A 79 16.39 -18.35 4.91
N ARG A 80 15.54 -19.38 5.08
CA ARG A 80 14.55 -19.77 4.07
C ARG A 80 13.44 -18.75 3.92
N LEU A 81 13.02 -18.10 5.01
CA LEU A 81 12.02 -17.04 5.00
C LEU A 81 12.50 -15.81 4.25
N LYS A 82 13.76 -15.42 4.43
CA LYS A 82 14.39 -14.33 3.67
C LYS A 82 14.31 -14.60 2.17
N GLN A 83 14.71 -15.80 1.74
CA GLN A 83 14.64 -16.16 0.32
C GLN A 83 13.20 -16.20 -0.19
N LEU A 84 12.28 -16.81 0.57
CA LEU A 84 10.85 -16.85 0.24
C LEU A 84 10.28 -15.45 0.10
N PHE A 85 10.61 -14.54 1.01
CA PHE A 85 10.12 -13.16 1.00
C PHE A 85 10.61 -12.43 -0.25
N ILE A 86 11.92 -12.43 -0.51
CA ILE A 86 12.52 -11.78 -1.69
C ILE A 86 11.90 -12.34 -2.98
N ASP A 87 11.78 -13.66 -3.09
CA ASP A 87 11.22 -14.29 -4.29
C ASP A 87 9.74 -13.96 -4.47
N SER A 88 8.99 -13.78 -3.38
CA SER A 88 7.53 -13.71 -3.41
C SER A 88 6.95 -12.30 -3.20
N ILE A 89 7.72 -11.31 -2.77
CA ILE A 89 7.21 -9.98 -2.40
C ILE A 89 6.42 -9.31 -3.53
N SER A 90 6.84 -9.49 -4.78
CA SER A 90 6.17 -8.98 -5.98
C SER A 90 4.81 -9.65 -6.26
N ARG A 91 4.61 -10.88 -5.78
CA ARG A 91 3.39 -11.70 -5.95
C ARG A 91 2.65 -11.97 -4.65
N CYS A 92 3.12 -11.43 -3.52
CA CYS A 92 2.50 -11.67 -2.23
C CYS A 92 1.06 -11.13 -2.24
N SER A 93 0.16 -11.84 -1.57
CA SER A 93 -1.20 -11.37 -1.36
C SER A 93 -1.26 -10.61 -0.05
N ILE A 94 -1.83 -9.41 -0.08
CA ILE A 94 -1.98 -8.55 1.09
C ILE A 94 -3.43 -8.59 1.54
N LYS A 95 -3.68 -9.00 2.78
CA LYS A 95 -5.03 -9.01 3.38
C LYS A 95 -5.08 -8.04 4.55
N LYS A 96 -6.03 -7.12 4.51
CA LYS A 96 -6.27 -6.17 5.60
C LYS A 96 -7.37 -6.72 6.51
N GLU A 97 -7.09 -6.76 7.80
CA GLU A 97 -8.01 -7.12 8.88
C GLU A 97 -8.07 -5.96 9.89
N VAL A 98 -8.99 -6.02 10.85
CA VAL A 98 -9.10 -4.98 11.88
C VAL A 98 -7.81 -4.94 12.70
N GLY A 99 -7.10 -3.81 12.64
CA GLY A 99 -5.83 -3.61 13.34
C GLY A 99 -4.64 -4.43 12.82
N LYS A 100 -4.80 -5.18 11.72
CA LYS A 100 -3.75 -6.07 11.19
C LYS A 100 -3.65 -6.03 9.68
N LEU A 101 -2.44 -6.23 9.18
CA LEU A 101 -2.14 -6.43 7.76
C LEU A 101 -1.35 -7.72 7.60
N LYS A 102 -1.88 -8.66 6.83
CA LYS A 102 -1.26 -9.96 6.59
C LYS A 102 -0.61 -10.00 5.21
N LEU A 103 0.71 -10.25 5.15
CA LEU A 103 1.42 -10.53 3.91
C LEU A 103 1.56 -12.04 3.76
N HIS A 104 0.83 -12.63 2.82
CA HIS A 104 0.99 -14.05 2.52
C HIS A 104 2.06 -14.24 1.45
N CYS A 105 3.18 -14.78 1.87
CA CYS A 105 4.29 -15.18 1.03
C CYS A 105 4.15 -16.67 0.68
N LYS A 106 4.01 -16.95 -0.61
CA LYS A 106 3.87 -18.31 -1.14
C LYS A 106 4.98 -18.60 -2.15
N PRO A 107 5.47 -19.85 -2.17
CA PRO A 107 6.44 -20.28 -3.18
C PRO A 107 5.83 -20.18 -4.58
N SER A 108 6.67 -19.99 -5.59
CA SER A 108 6.21 -19.98 -6.98
C SER A 108 5.72 -21.38 -7.40
N MET A 109 4.89 -21.45 -8.44
CA MET A 109 4.45 -22.74 -9.00
C MET A 109 5.62 -23.63 -9.44
N SER A 110 6.67 -23.01 -10.01
CA SER A 110 7.90 -23.73 -10.37
C SER A 110 8.64 -24.30 -9.15
N GLN A 111 8.65 -23.59 -8.02
CA GLN A 111 9.24 -24.09 -6.77
C GLN A 111 8.41 -25.23 -6.18
N ILE A 112 7.08 -25.17 -6.29
CA ILE A 112 6.16 -26.22 -5.83
C ILE A 112 6.32 -27.50 -6.64
N GLN A 113 6.48 -27.40 -7.96
CA GLN A 113 6.65 -28.58 -8.82
C GLN A 113 7.99 -29.29 -8.61
N ASN A 114 9.04 -28.54 -8.27
CA ASN A 114 10.41 -29.07 -8.19
C ASN A 114 10.86 -29.45 -6.78
N ARG A 115 10.06 -29.22 -5.73
CA ARG A 115 10.46 -29.48 -4.33
C ARG A 115 9.36 -30.18 -3.54
N ILE A 116 9.77 -31.21 -2.79
CA ILE A 116 8.89 -32.01 -1.92
C ILE A 116 8.40 -31.17 -0.72
N ASN A 117 9.26 -30.29 -0.18
CA ASN A 117 8.92 -29.42 0.95
C ASN A 117 8.95 -27.95 0.52
N THR A 118 7.78 -27.32 0.47
CA THR A 118 7.65 -25.90 0.16
C THR A 118 7.18 -25.12 1.39
N LEU A 119 7.92 -24.07 1.73
CA LEU A 119 7.62 -23.18 2.84
C LEU A 119 6.66 -22.09 2.36
N SER A 120 5.50 -21.96 3.00
CA SER A 120 4.71 -20.73 2.97
C SER A 120 4.98 -19.91 4.22
N TRP A 121 4.64 -18.62 4.20
CA TRP A 121 4.69 -17.80 5.41
C TRP A 121 3.65 -16.69 5.38
N ILE A 122 3.17 -16.32 6.56
CA ILE A 122 2.25 -15.20 6.75
C ILE A 122 2.89 -14.25 7.74
N PHE A 123 3.24 -13.07 7.26
CA PHE A 123 3.69 -11.96 8.09
C PHE A 123 2.44 -11.26 8.64
N ASN A 124 2.26 -11.28 9.96
CA ASN A 124 1.13 -10.69 10.67
C ASN A 124 1.51 -9.32 11.24
N CYS A 125 1.53 -8.30 10.39
CA CYS A 125 1.89 -6.94 10.78
C CYS A 125 0.74 -6.28 11.58
N GLU A 126 1.07 -5.76 12.76
CA GLU A 126 0.15 -5.06 13.64
C GLU A 126 0.14 -3.56 13.31
N LEU A 127 -1.04 -2.94 13.36
CA LEU A 127 -1.17 -1.50 13.17
C LEU A 127 -0.47 -0.77 14.31
N LEU A 128 0.39 0.21 13.97
CA LEU A 128 0.97 1.10 14.97
C LEU A 128 -0.07 2.11 15.43
N ASP A 129 -0.06 2.39 16.74
CA ASP A 129 -0.96 3.34 17.36
C ASP A 129 -0.69 4.77 16.85
N PRO A 130 -1.73 5.63 16.81
CA PRO A 130 -1.57 7.03 16.42
C PRO A 130 -0.76 7.83 17.45
N GLU A 131 -0.78 7.41 18.71
CA GLU A 131 -0.07 7.99 19.83
C GLU A 131 0.59 6.87 20.63
N THR A 132 1.77 7.16 21.19
CA THR A 132 2.54 6.21 22.00
C THR A 132 2.76 6.82 23.38
N VAL A 133 2.51 6.03 24.43
CA VAL A 133 2.79 6.39 25.82
C VAL A 133 4.22 5.99 26.21
N ASN A 134 4.92 5.24 25.36
CA ASN A 134 6.26 4.77 25.59
C ASN A 134 7.26 5.62 24.81
N ASP A 135 8.14 6.33 25.54
CA ASP A 135 9.15 7.23 24.98
C ASP A 135 10.14 6.53 24.03
N ASN A 136 10.29 5.21 24.16
CA ASN A 136 11.19 4.42 23.32
C ASN A 136 10.51 3.80 22.08
N ALA A 137 9.21 4.05 21.90
CA ALA A 137 8.44 3.53 20.78
C ALA A 137 7.98 4.66 19.86
N LEU A 138 7.84 4.34 18.57
CA LEU A 138 7.33 5.28 17.58
C LEU A 138 5.85 5.02 17.28
N SER A 139 5.12 6.13 17.12
CA SER A 139 3.76 6.12 16.60
C SER A 139 3.74 6.00 15.07
N GLY A 140 2.61 5.55 14.51
CA GLY A 140 2.45 5.49 13.06
C GLY A 140 2.74 6.82 12.33
N PRO A 141 2.21 7.98 12.79
CA PRO A 141 2.51 9.28 12.21
C PRO A 141 3.99 9.66 12.27
N GLN A 142 4.68 9.35 13.36
CA GLN A 142 6.12 9.63 13.49
C GLN A 142 6.93 8.83 12.48
N VAL A 143 6.61 7.55 12.28
CA VAL A 143 7.24 6.70 11.25
C VAL A 143 7.02 7.28 9.84
N ILE A 144 5.81 7.76 9.53
CA ILE A 144 5.53 8.43 8.23
C ILE A 144 6.39 9.69 8.09
N TYR A 145 6.50 10.48 9.15
CA TYR A 145 7.31 11.70 9.14
C TYR A 145 8.78 11.39 8.85
N GLU A 146 9.38 10.47 9.61
CA GLU A 146 10.81 10.15 9.52
C GLU A 146 11.18 9.43 8.21
N HIS A 147 10.34 8.52 7.72
CA HIS A 147 10.68 7.75 6.51
C HIS A 147 10.18 8.34 5.19
N PHE A 148 9.21 9.25 5.19
CA PHE A 148 8.66 9.82 3.96
C PHE A 148 8.71 11.34 3.94
N ILE A 149 8.12 12.01 4.92
CA ILE A 149 7.92 13.47 4.86
C ILE A 149 9.27 14.18 4.91
N GLN A 150 10.08 13.90 5.93
CA GLN A 150 11.37 14.55 6.13
C GLN A 150 12.33 14.26 4.95
N PRO A 151 12.55 13.01 4.51
CA PRO A 151 13.37 12.75 3.33
C PRO A 151 12.86 13.44 2.05
N SER A 152 11.54 13.50 1.84
CA SER A 152 10.96 14.18 0.68
C SER A 152 11.20 15.68 0.73
N GLN A 153 11.05 16.30 1.91
CA GLN A 153 11.36 17.72 2.10
C GLN A 153 12.84 18.01 1.84
N THR A 154 13.75 17.18 2.35
CA THR A 154 15.19 17.34 2.08
C THR A 154 15.49 17.29 0.58
N ILE A 155 14.88 16.35 -0.15
CA ILE A 155 15.04 16.25 -1.60
C ILE A 155 14.52 17.52 -2.30
N VAL A 156 13.31 17.96 -1.96
CA VAL A 156 12.69 19.16 -2.57
C VAL A 156 13.51 20.42 -2.28
N ASN A 157 13.96 20.61 -1.05
CA ASN A 157 14.78 21.76 -0.66
C ASN A 157 16.11 21.76 -1.43
N HIS A 158 16.79 20.61 -1.50
CA HIS A 158 18.02 20.47 -2.27
C HIS A 158 17.82 20.82 -3.76
N PHE A 159 16.72 20.41 -4.38
CA PHE A 159 16.43 20.81 -5.76
C PHE A 159 16.11 22.29 -5.90
N THR A 160 15.35 22.86 -4.95
CA THR A 160 14.96 24.27 -4.99
C THR A 160 16.18 25.19 -4.85
N GLU A 161 17.08 24.88 -3.92
CA GLU A 161 18.34 25.61 -3.73
C GLU A 161 19.25 25.52 -4.96
N ASN A 162 19.41 24.32 -5.54
CA ASN A 162 20.26 24.12 -6.71
C ASN A 162 19.66 24.62 -8.04
N MET A 163 18.34 24.83 -8.10
CA MET A 163 17.66 25.43 -9.26
C MET A 163 17.54 26.95 -9.14
N SER A 164 17.72 27.53 -7.95
CA SER A 164 17.70 28.99 -7.74
C SER A 164 18.90 29.73 -8.32
N ASP A 165 19.94 28.99 -8.72
CA ASP A 165 21.10 29.51 -9.44
C ASP A 165 20.75 29.64 -10.94
N ASP A 166 20.11 30.75 -11.31
CA ASP A 166 19.67 31.09 -12.69
C ASP A 166 20.74 30.86 -13.76
N ASN A 167 22.03 30.93 -13.38
CA ASN A 167 23.16 30.68 -14.27
C ASN A 167 23.30 29.20 -14.66
N GLN A 168 22.94 28.26 -13.78
CA GLN A 168 22.93 26.83 -14.09
C GLN A 168 21.72 26.42 -14.92
N ILE A 169 20.55 27.06 -14.76
CA ILE A 169 19.38 26.81 -15.62
C ILE A 169 19.71 27.21 -17.06
N LYS A 170 20.30 28.39 -17.29
CA LYS A 170 20.73 28.83 -18.63
C LYS A 170 21.79 27.89 -19.24
N LEU A 171 22.76 27.44 -18.44
CA LEU A 171 23.82 26.51 -18.88
C LEU A 171 23.27 25.10 -19.18
N LYS A 172 22.32 24.62 -18.38
CA LYS A 172 21.67 23.30 -18.56
C LYS A 172 20.65 23.32 -19.69
N MET A 173 19.91 24.41 -19.91
CA MET A 173 19.04 24.56 -21.09
C MET A 173 19.86 24.63 -22.38
N ALA A 174 21.01 25.32 -22.39
CA ALA A 174 21.92 25.31 -23.54
C ALA A 174 22.45 23.90 -23.85
N LYS A 175 22.71 23.07 -22.84
CA LYS A 175 23.12 21.66 -23.00
C LYS A 175 21.96 20.71 -23.32
N ALA A 176 20.76 20.94 -22.77
CA ALA A 176 19.57 20.11 -23.02
C ALA A 176 19.03 20.30 -24.44
N SER A 177 19.15 21.50 -25.01
CA SER A 177 18.88 21.76 -26.43
C SER A 177 19.81 20.99 -27.38
N ALA A 178 20.92 20.43 -26.88
CA ALA A 178 21.81 19.53 -27.62
C ALA A 178 21.53 18.03 -27.37
N SER A 179 20.62 17.67 -26.45
CA SER A 179 20.31 16.29 -26.07
C SER A 179 18.80 16.08 -25.98
N MET A 180 18.15 15.98 -27.14
CA MET A 180 16.70 15.84 -27.31
C MET A 180 16.14 14.44 -26.94
N PHE A 181 16.54 13.81 -25.82
CA PHE A 181 15.92 12.55 -25.40
C PHE A 181 15.95 12.34 -23.88
N SER A 182 15.17 13.10 -23.09
CA SER A 182 14.55 12.63 -21.83
C SER A 182 13.65 13.72 -21.22
N THR A 183 12.42 13.87 -21.71
CA THR A 183 11.48 14.94 -21.27
C THR A 183 10.22 14.43 -20.56
N THR A 184 10.13 13.15 -20.21
CA THR A 184 8.84 12.58 -19.75
C THR A 184 8.52 12.78 -18.27
N SER A 185 9.48 13.09 -17.41
CA SER A 185 9.21 13.17 -15.95
C SER A 185 8.98 14.59 -15.42
N LEU A 186 9.47 15.63 -16.11
CA LEU A 186 9.36 17.02 -15.65
C LEU A 186 8.25 17.83 -16.33
N SER A 187 7.81 17.47 -17.55
CA SER A 187 6.68 18.16 -18.19
C SER A 187 5.39 17.98 -17.39
N TYR A 188 5.20 16.79 -16.80
CA TYR A 188 4.01 16.44 -16.04
C TYR A 188 3.82 17.32 -14.78
N ILE A 189 4.92 17.80 -14.18
CA ILE A 189 4.86 18.70 -13.01
C ILE A 189 4.63 20.15 -13.46
N SER A 190 5.15 20.55 -14.62
CA SER A 190 4.94 21.89 -15.19
C SER A 190 3.50 22.11 -15.64
N ASP A 191 2.85 21.10 -16.21
CA ASP A 191 1.45 21.19 -16.66
C ASP A 191 0.49 21.33 -15.45
N LEU A 192 0.80 20.69 -14.32
CA LEU A 192 0.02 20.81 -13.08
C LEU A 192 0.12 22.19 -12.40
N ILE A 193 1.15 22.97 -12.70
CA ILE A 193 1.37 24.30 -12.11
C ILE A 193 0.72 25.40 -12.97
N ASN A 194 0.68 25.23 -14.30
CA ASN A 194 0.09 26.21 -15.21
C ASN A 194 -1.44 26.14 -15.32
N ASP A 195 -2.07 25.00 -15.02
CA ASP A 195 -3.54 24.86 -15.09
C ASP A 195 -4.31 25.58 -13.95
N LYS A 196 -3.63 26.27 -13.04
CA LYS A 196 -4.27 27.09 -12.00
C LYS A 196 -4.28 28.59 -12.25
N ASN A 197 -3.79 29.07 -13.40
CA ASN A 197 -3.63 30.52 -13.62
C ASN A 197 -3.90 30.99 -15.05
N ILE A 198 -5.02 30.60 -15.67
CA ILE A 198 -5.54 31.26 -16.88
C ILE A 198 -7.07 31.43 -16.81
N GLY A 199 -7.49 32.70 -16.70
CA GLY A 199 -8.84 33.24 -16.99
C GLY A 199 -9.49 33.90 -15.76
N THR A 200 -9.70 35.21 -15.63
CA THR A 200 -9.75 36.30 -16.63
C THR A 200 -9.78 37.66 -15.90
N ILE A 201 -8.97 38.63 -16.31
CA ILE A 201 -9.13 40.09 -16.10
C ILE A 201 -8.95 40.69 -17.52
N ALA A 202 -9.71 41.63 -18.09
CA ALA A 202 -10.66 42.66 -17.66
C ALA A 202 -11.84 42.72 -18.68
N THR A 203 -12.92 43.49 -18.55
CA THR A 203 -12.95 44.95 -18.78
C THR A 203 -14.35 45.53 -18.48
N ALA A 204 -14.40 46.69 -17.80
CA ALA A 204 -15.39 47.78 -17.78
C ALA A 204 -16.93 47.55 -17.64
N THR A 205 -17.48 48.11 -16.57
CA THR A 205 -18.84 48.70 -16.43
C THR A 205 -18.82 50.18 -16.94
N PRO A 206 -19.94 50.87 -17.33
CA PRO A 206 -21.20 50.95 -16.56
C PRO A 206 -22.55 51.10 -17.33
N MET A 207 -23.63 51.04 -16.54
CA MET A 207 -25.03 51.53 -16.72
C MET A 207 -26.18 50.52 -16.97
N SER A 208 -26.94 50.35 -15.87
CA SER A 208 -28.29 49.84 -15.50
C SER A 208 -29.47 49.96 -16.50
N PRO A 209 -30.73 49.55 -16.16
CA PRO A 209 -31.28 48.50 -15.26
C PRO A 209 -32.38 47.61 -15.93
N ASP A 210 -33.00 46.74 -15.12
CA ASP A 210 -34.33 46.07 -15.24
C ASP A 210 -34.41 44.56 -15.58
N GLU A 211 -34.66 43.79 -14.49
CA GLU A 211 -35.73 42.77 -14.31
C GLU A 211 -35.73 41.42 -15.11
N PRO A 212 -36.47 40.37 -14.68
CA PRO A 212 -36.21 39.46 -13.55
C PRO A 212 -36.04 37.97 -13.94
N GLU A 213 -35.71 37.15 -12.93
CA GLU A 213 -35.64 35.67 -12.86
C GLU A 213 -36.79 34.89 -13.55
N PRO A 214 -36.59 33.59 -13.90
CA PRO A 214 -37.03 32.48 -13.01
C PRO A 214 -36.12 31.21 -13.11
N PRO A 215 -36.44 30.03 -12.50
CA PRO A 215 -35.75 29.51 -11.32
C PRO A 215 -35.05 28.14 -11.53
N SER A 216 -34.38 27.68 -10.47
CA SER A 216 -33.64 26.40 -10.30
C SER A 216 -34.31 25.13 -10.83
N PRO A 217 -33.54 24.01 -10.89
CA PRO A 217 -33.93 22.88 -10.05
C PRO A 217 -32.80 22.34 -9.17
N LYS A 218 -33.19 22.11 -7.92
CA LYS A 218 -32.47 21.51 -6.81
C LYS A 218 -32.07 20.07 -7.13
N LYS A 219 -30.83 19.67 -6.83
CA LYS A 219 -30.43 18.26 -6.73
C LYS A 219 -30.95 17.71 -5.41
N GLU A 220 -31.99 16.89 -5.50
CA GLU A 220 -32.46 16.04 -4.41
C GLU A 220 -31.41 14.96 -4.09
N ILE A 221 -30.98 14.92 -2.84
CA ILE A 221 -30.25 13.80 -2.25
C ILE A 221 -31.32 12.76 -1.91
N SER A 222 -31.45 11.70 -2.72
CA SER A 222 -32.31 10.56 -2.37
C SER A 222 -31.66 9.80 -1.21
N ILE A 223 -32.15 10.04 -0.01
CA ILE A 223 -31.83 9.25 1.18
C ILE A 223 -32.49 7.89 0.96
N ILE A 224 -31.71 6.91 0.48
CA ILE A 224 -32.12 5.51 0.43
C ILE A 224 -32.40 5.10 1.86
N THR A 225 -33.66 4.77 2.14
CA THR A 225 -34.08 4.37 3.48
C THR A 225 -33.51 2.99 3.81
N ASP A 226 -33.25 2.73 5.09
CA ASP A 226 -32.74 1.44 5.57
C ASP A 226 -33.63 0.24 5.19
N GLU A 227 -34.88 0.51 4.84
CA GLU A 227 -35.87 -0.47 4.40
C GLU A 227 -35.62 -0.93 2.96
N GLU A 228 -35.32 -0.02 2.03
CA GLU A 228 -34.91 -0.36 0.65
C GLU A 228 -33.58 -1.15 0.63
N LEU A 229 -32.64 -0.82 1.53
CA LEU A 229 -31.36 -1.52 1.62
C LEU A 229 -31.55 -2.97 2.12
N LYS A 230 -32.46 -3.20 3.06
CA LYS A 230 -32.82 -4.55 3.53
C LYS A 230 -33.54 -5.35 2.46
N GLU A 231 -34.42 -4.73 1.70
CA GLU A 231 -35.16 -5.41 0.63
C GLU A 231 -34.23 -5.80 -0.53
N ARG A 232 -33.28 -4.92 -0.89
CA ARG A 232 -32.26 -5.20 -1.90
C ARG A 232 -31.38 -6.39 -1.49
N LYS A 233 -30.93 -6.44 -0.23
CA LYS A 233 -30.17 -7.59 0.30
C LYS A 233 -30.97 -8.89 0.30
N ARG A 234 -32.28 -8.85 0.56
CA ARG A 234 -33.16 -10.04 0.48
C ARG A 234 -33.29 -10.56 -0.94
N ARG A 235 -33.46 -9.69 -1.94
CA ARG A 235 -33.54 -10.10 -3.36
C ARG A 235 -32.23 -10.71 -3.85
N GLU A 236 -31.09 -10.14 -3.44
CA GLU A 236 -29.78 -10.64 -3.82
C GLU A 236 -29.48 -12.02 -3.22
N ALA A 237 -29.86 -12.24 -1.95
CA ALA A 237 -29.74 -13.55 -1.30
C ALA A 237 -30.61 -14.62 -1.98
N GLN A 238 -31.84 -14.26 -2.40
CA GLN A 238 -32.74 -15.19 -3.11
C GLN A 238 -32.18 -15.58 -4.49
N LEU A 239 -31.56 -14.65 -5.21
CA LEU A 239 -30.93 -14.93 -6.51
C LEU A 239 -29.76 -15.91 -6.36
N LEU A 240 -28.93 -15.72 -5.33
CA LEU A 240 -27.78 -16.59 -5.05
C LEU A 240 -28.23 -18.03 -4.71
N GLU A 241 -29.27 -18.17 -3.88
CA GLU A 241 -29.82 -19.49 -3.55
C GLU A 241 -30.41 -20.18 -4.80
N GLN A 242 -31.06 -19.42 -5.68
CA GLN A 242 -31.63 -19.96 -6.91
C GLN A 242 -30.55 -20.41 -7.90
N GLU A 243 -29.42 -19.68 -7.98
CA GLU A 243 -28.28 -20.06 -8.81
C GLU A 243 -27.58 -21.33 -8.27
N GLU A 244 -27.41 -21.44 -6.96
CA GLU A 244 -26.82 -22.62 -6.33
C GLU A 244 -27.68 -23.87 -6.53
N ARG A 245 -29.01 -23.77 -6.39
CA ARG A 245 -29.94 -24.87 -6.70
C ARG A 245 -29.85 -25.29 -8.17
N LYS A 246 -29.71 -24.34 -9.11
CA LYS A 246 -29.52 -24.65 -10.54
C LYS A 246 -28.20 -25.38 -10.78
N ARG A 247 -27.11 -24.98 -10.12
CA ARG A 247 -25.81 -25.66 -10.22
C ARG A 247 -25.86 -27.09 -9.69
N LEU A 248 -26.51 -27.31 -8.55
CA LEU A 248 -26.68 -28.64 -7.96
C LEU A 248 -27.53 -29.57 -8.85
N MET A 249 -28.61 -29.05 -9.44
CA MET A 249 -29.42 -29.83 -10.39
C MET A 249 -28.68 -30.15 -11.69
N ALA A 250 -27.84 -29.24 -12.20
CA ALA A 250 -27.00 -29.50 -13.37
C ALA A 250 -25.93 -30.57 -13.10
N ALA A 251 -25.30 -30.53 -11.91
CA ALA A 251 -24.33 -31.54 -11.48
C ALA A 251 -24.97 -32.93 -11.31
N SER A 252 -26.18 -32.99 -10.75
CA SER A 252 -26.95 -34.25 -10.60
C SER A 252 -27.34 -34.85 -11.95
N LYS A 253 -27.79 -34.03 -12.92
CA LYS A 253 -28.10 -34.49 -14.28
C LYS A 253 -26.87 -35.02 -15.03
N LYS A 254 -25.68 -34.44 -14.79
CA LYS A 254 -24.43 -34.90 -15.42
C LYS A 254 -23.96 -36.26 -14.88
N ARG A 255 -24.27 -36.60 -13.62
CA ARG A 255 -23.98 -37.92 -13.03
C ARG A 255 -24.92 -39.04 -13.48
N ARG A 256 -26.10 -38.75 -14.03
CA ARG A 256 -27.04 -39.76 -14.57
C ARG A 256 -26.80 -40.11 -16.04
N ARG A 257 -25.85 -39.45 -16.71
CA ARG A 257 -25.52 -39.66 -18.14
C ARG A 257 -24.16 -40.34 -18.36
N LEU A 258 -23.47 -40.70 -17.29
CA LEU A 258 -22.30 -41.59 -17.26
C LEU A 258 -22.74 -42.92 -16.65
#